data_AF-A0A958ZP25-F1
#
_entry.id   AF-A0A958ZP25-F1
#
_cell.length_a   1.000
_cell.length_b   1.000
_cell.length_c   1.000
_cell.angle_alpha   90.00
_cell.angle_beta   90.00
_cell.angle_gamma   90.00
#
_symmetry.space_group_name_H-M   'P 1'
#
loop_
_entity.id
_entity.type
_entity.pdbx_description
1 polymer ?
#
loop_
_entity_poly.entity_id
_entity_poly.type
_entity_poly.pdbx_seq_one_letter_code
_entity_poly.pdbx_strand_id
1 'polypeptide(L)'
;MKQIQMVDLQGQYHKIKDQIDQSILEVIESSAYINGPEVKLFQEELEKYLGVKHVIPCANGTDALQIAMMGLGLEQGDEVITVDFTFAATVEVIALLKLTPVLVDVEMDSFNMAIDALKKAITSKTKAIVPVHLFGQCAN
;
A
#
# COMPACT_ATOMS: atom_id res chain seq x y z
N MET A 1 9.76 27.64 -23.13
CA MET A 1 8.61 27.14 -22.33
C MET A 1 9.11 26.01 -21.44
N LYS A 2 8.67 25.91 -20.19
CA LYS A 2 9.03 24.79 -19.32
C LYS A 2 8.27 23.55 -19.80
N GLN A 3 8.93 22.40 -19.91
CA GLN A 3 8.29 21.14 -20.33
C GLN A 3 7.29 20.70 -19.26
N ILE A 4 6.05 20.39 -19.66
CA ILE A 4 5.02 19.90 -18.74
C ILE A 4 5.27 18.40 -18.53
N GLN A 5 5.55 18.00 -17.29
CA GLN A 5 5.73 16.61 -16.89
C GLN A 5 4.41 16.06 -16.35
N MET A 6 4.15 14.76 -16.56
CA MET A 6 2.98 14.09 -15.96
C MET A 6 3.02 14.14 -14.42
N VAL A 7 4.22 14.00 -13.83
CA VAL A 7 4.50 14.20 -12.40
C VAL A 7 5.84 14.94 -12.27
N ASP A 8 5.84 16.16 -11.71
CA ASP A 8 7.04 17.00 -11.61
C ASP A 8 7.83 16.77 -10.30
N LEU A 9 8.62 15.69 -10.28
CA LEU A 9 9.49 15.38 -9.13
C LEU A 9 10.70 16.30 -9.03
N GLN A 10 11.17 16.87 -10.15
CA GLN A 10 12.29 17.82 -10.13
C GLN A 10 11.87 19.12 -9.42
N GLY A 11 10.71 19.65 -9.77
CA GLY A 11 10.16 20.85 -9.13
C GLY A 11 9.86 20.63 -7.65
N GLN A 12 9.42 19.42 -7.26
CA GLN A 12 9.25 19.07 -5.85
C GLN A 12 10.59 19.02 -5.11
N TYR A 13 11.57 18.27 -5.60
CA TYR A 13 12.89 18.15 -4.98
C TYR A 13 13.55 19.51 -4.75
N HIS A 14 13.55 20.40 -5.76
CA HIS A 14 14.16 21.73 -5.62
C HIS A 14 13.55 22.59 -4.49
N LYS A 15 12.29 22.36 -4.11
CA LYS A 15 11.66 23.11 -3.00
C LYS A 15 12.11 22.65 -1.62
N ILE A 16 12.62 21.43 -1.50
CA ILE A 16 13.03 20.79 -0.25
C ILE A 16 14.48 20.26 -0.32
N LYS A 17 15.26 20.79 -1.27
CA LYS A 17 16.59 20.30 -1.62
C LYS A 17 17.54 20.31 -0.43
N ASP A 18 17.64 21.45 0.26
CA ASP A 18 18.58 21.61 1.37
C ASP A 18 18.29 20.62 2.50
N GLN A 19 17.01 20.33 2.76
CA GLN A 19 16.59 19.34 3.74
C GLN A 19 16.96 17.92 3.30
N ILE A 20 16.60 17.53 2.06
CA ILE A 20 16.89 16.19 1.54
C ILE A 20 18.40 15.93 1.51
N ASP A 21 19.18 16.86 0.96
CA ASP A 21 20.62 16.69 0.81
C ASP A 21 21.32 16.54 2.15
N GLN A 22 20.93 17.34 3.14
CA GLN A 22 21.47 17.26 4.49
C GLN A 22 21.13 15.91 5.15
N SER A 23 19.87 15.45 5.07
CA SER A 23 19.48 14.15 5.62
C SER A 23 20.19 12.98 4.94
N ILE A 24 20.45 13.04 3.63
CA ILE A 24 21.25 12.03 2.92
C ILE A 24 22.69 12.00 3.47
N LEU A 25 23.32 13.16 3.64
CA LEU A 25 24.68 13.25 4.18
C LEU A 25 24.77 12.68 5.60
N GLU A 26 23.82 12.97 6.47
CA GLU A 26 23.77 12.46 7.84
C GLU A 26 23.68 10.92 7.90
N VAL A 27 22.90 10.30 7.00
CA VAL A 27 22.84 8.84 6.89
C VAL A 27 24.16 8.25 6.41
N ILE A 28 24.83 8.90 5.44
CA ILE A 28 26.15 8.47 4.95
C ILE A 28 27.20 8.57 6.06
N GLU A 29 27.24 9.69 6.78
CA GLU A 29 28.19 9.92 7.88
C GLU A 29 28.00 8.92 9.03
N SER A 30 26.76 8.61 9.39
CA SER A 30 26.47 7.62 10.43
C SER A 30 26.63 6.16 9.97
N SER A 31 26.60 5.91 8.66
CA SER A 31 26.61 4.57 8.05
C SER A 31 25.50 3.62 8.55
N ALA A 32 24.41 4.16 9.09
CA ALA A 32 23.27 3.41 9.61
C ALA A 32 22.25 3.06 8.51
N TYR A 33 22.68 2.33 7.49
CA TYR A 33 21.90 2.12 6.25
C TYR A 33 20.67 1.21 6.40
N ILE A 34 20.65 0.33 7.40
CA ILE A 34 19.56 -0.65 7.59
C ILE A 34 18.92 -0.42 8.95
N ASN A 35 17.62 -0.10 8.94
CA ASN A 35 16.80 0.11 10.14
C ASN A 35 17.42 1.11 11.15
N GLY A 36 18.03 2.17 10.61
CA GLY A 36 18.66 3.26 11.38
C GLY A 36 17.65 4.21 12.04
N PRO A 37 18.14 5.28 12.68
CA PRO A 37 17.30 6.26 13.39
C PRO A 37 16.19 6.87 12.52
N GLU A 38 16.49 7.22 11.27
CA GLU A 38 15.51 7.79 10.34
C GLU A 38 14.31 6.88 10.06
N VAL A 39 14.51 5.55 10.05
CA VAL A 39 13.41 4.58 9.87
C VAL A 39 12.48 4.59 11.08
N LYS A 40 13.04 4.74 12.30
CA LYS A 40 12.24 4.81 13.53
C LYS A 40 11.48 6.12 13.64
N LEU A 41 12.12 7.23 13.29
CA LEU A 41 11.48 8.54 13.24
C LEU A 41 10.32 8.53 12.23
N PHE A 42 10.54 8.00 11.02
CA PHE A 42 9.49 7.84 10.03
C PHE A 42 8.31 7.00 10.55
N GLN A 43 8.61 5.89 11.25
CA GLN A 43 7.58 5.07 11.87
C GLN A 43 6.72 5.87 12.86
N GLU A 44 7.36 6.57 13.81
CA GLU A 44 6.68 7.37 14.84
C GLU A 44 5.85 8.53 14.23
N GLU A 45 6.42 9.22 13.25
CA GLU A 45 5.74 10.31 12.54
C GLU A 45 4.53 9.81 11.75
N LEU A 46 4.65 8.66 11.08
CA LEU A 46 3.56 8.08 10.32
C LEU A 46 2.47 7.49 11.22
N GLU A 47 2.82 6.88 12.36
CA GLU A 47 1.86 6.48 13.41
C GLU A 47 1.01 7.67 13.84
N LYS A 48 1.66 8.80 14.13
CA LYS A 48 0.98 10.05 14.51
C LYS A 48 0.13 10.63 13.37
N TYR A 49 0.65 10.65 12.15
CA TYR A 49 -0.05 11.20 10.98
C TYR A 49 -1.33 10.42 10.67
N LEU A 50 -1.27 9.09 10.73
CA LEU A 50 -2.41 8.20 10.46
C LEU A 50 -3.33 8.02 11.68
N GLY A 51 -2.89 8.40 12.89
CA GLY A 51 -3.64 8.17 14.12
C GLY A 51 -3.75 6.70 14.51
N VAL A 52 -2.74 5.88 14.17
CA VAL A 52 -2.71 4.44 14.45
C VAL A 52 -1.69 4.12 15.55
N LYS A 53 -1.83 2.94 16.17
CA LYS A 53 -0.93 2.51 17.25
C LYS A 53 0.45 2.05 16.74
N HIS A 54 0.49 1.49 15.54
CA HIS A 54 1.68 0.83 15.00
C HIS A 54 1.81 1.09 13.50
N VAL A 55 3.02 1.44 13.07
CA VAL A 55 3.47 1.37 11.67
C VAL A 55 4.62 0.38 11.61
N ILE A 56 4.67 -0.43 10.55
CA ILE A 56 5.79 -1.34 10.30
C ILE A 56 6.34 -1.01 8.90
N PRO A 57 7.44 -0.24 8.80
CA PRO A 57 8.05 0.05 7.52
C PRO A 57 8.54 -1.23 6.83
N CYS A 58 8.29 -1.33 5.54
CA CYS A 58 8.76 -2.44 4.69
C CYS A 58 9.21 -1.89 3.33
N ALA A 59 9.66 -2.77 2.43
CA ALA A 59 10.34 -2.35 1.21
C ALA A 59 9.43 -1.67 0.18
N ASN A 60 8.16 -2.10 0.08
CA ASN A 60 7.20 -1.57 -0.89
C ASN A 60 5.75 -1.97 -0.53
N GLY A 61 4.76 -1.49 -1.31
CA GLY A 61 3.34 -1.76 -1.07
C GLY A 61 2.90 -3.21 -1.35
N THR A 62 3.55 -3.93 -2.27
CA THR A 62 3.29 -5.35 -2.53
C THR A 62 3.72 -6.21 -1.33
N ASP A 63 4.92 -5.95 -0.80
CA ASP A 63 5.41 -6.59 0.42
C ASP A 63 4.49 -6.28 1.61
N ALA A 64 3.98 -5.04 1.73
CA ALA A 64 3.05 -4.67 2.78
C ALA A 64 1.77 -5.52 2.76
N LEU A 65 1.18 -5.72 1.58
CA LEU A 65 0.02 -6.59 1.40
C LEU A 65 0.34 -8.04 1.77
N GLN A 66 1.50 -8.54 1.32
CA GLN A 66 1.93 -9.91 1.59
C GLN A 66 2.14 -10.15 3.09
N ILE A 67 2.87 -9.27 3.76
CA ILE A 67 3.14 -9.36 5.20
C ILE A 67 1.83 -9.28 5.99
N ALA A 68 0.92 -8.39 5.62
CA ALA A 68 -0.38 -8.27 6.27
C ALA A 68 -1.18 -9.58 6.16
N MET A 69 -1.25 -10.19 4.97
CA MET A 69 -1.94 -11.47 4.76
C MET A 69 -1.27 -12.63 5.50
N MET A 70 0.07 -12.69 5.51
CA MET A 70 0.82 -13.68 6.29
C MET A 70 0.54 -13.55 7.79
N GLY A 71 0.40 -12.33 8.30
CA GLY A 71 0.07 -12.05 9.70
C GLY A 71 -1.34 -12.48 10.12
N LEU A 72 -2.26 -12.67 9.17
CA LEU A 72 -3.62 -13.14 9.43
C LEU A 72 -3.72 -14.67 9.59
N GLY A 73 -2.65 -15.42 9.28
CA GLY A 73 -2.65 -16.88 9.40
C GLY A 73 -3.58 -17.58 8.40
N LEU A 74 -3.72 -17.03 7.20
CA LEU A 74 -4.55 -17.59 6.12
C LEU A 74 -3.96 -18.92 5.61
N GLU A 75 -4.83 -19.85 5.26
CA GLU A 75 -4.45 -21.17 4.76
C GLU A 75 -4.77 -21.34 3.27
N GLN A 76 -4.12 -22.30 2.62
CA GLN A 76 -4.37 -22.60 1.21
C GLN A 76 -5.85 -22.91 0.96
N GLY A 77 -6.46 -22.21 0.01
CA GLY A 77 -7.88 -22.35 -0.33
C GLY A 77 -8.82 -21.38 0.41
N ASP A 78 -8.31 -20.59 1.36
CA ASP A 78 -9.03 -19.42 1.87
C ASP A 78 -9.24 -18.39 0.76
N GLU A 79 -10.38 -17.72 0.79
CA GLU A 79 -10.76 -16.72 -0.20
C GLU A 79 -10.46 -15.31 0.29
N VAL A 80 -9.85 -14.50 -0.60
CA VAL A 80 -9.62 -13.07 -0.40
C VAL A 80 -10.36 -12.31 -1.48
N ILE A 81 -11.31 -11.47 -1.09
CA ILE A 81 -12.08 -10.66 -2.04
C ILE A 81 -11.31 -9.38 -2.35
N THR A 82 -11.18 -9.05 -3.63
CA THR A 82 -10.67 -7.76 -4.10
C THR A 82 -11.35 -7.36 -5.42
N VAL A 83 -10.93 -6.27 -6.04
CA VAL A 83 -11.55 -5.75 -7.27
C VAL A 83 -10.83 -6.25 -8.52
N ASP A 84 -11.55 -6.37 -9.64
CA ASP A 84 -10.97 -6.69 -10.95
C ASP A 84 -10.25 -5.49 -11.61
N PHE A 85 -10.65 -4.26 -11.26
CA PHE A 85 -10.02 -3.03 -11.71
C PHE A 85 -9.07 -2.45 -10.65
N THR A 86 -7.83 -2.98 -10.61
CA THR A 86 -6.75 -2.52 -9.72
C THR A 86 -5.38 -2.77 -10.35
N PHE A 87 -4.31 -2.31 -9.69
CA PHE A 87 -2.95 -2.73 -10.02
C PHE A 87 -2.70 -4.21 -9.65
N ALA A 88 -1.92 -4.91 -10.47
CA ALA A 88 -1.75 -6.36 -10.40
C ALA A 88 -1.27 -6.88 -9.02
N ALA A 89 -0.50 -6.09 -8.28
CA ALA A 89 0.06 -6.47 -6.97
C ALA A 89 -1.01 -7.00 -5.99
N THR A 90 -2.23 -6.42 -6.00
CA THR A 90 -3.29 -6.84 -5.09
C THR A 90 -3.71 -8.30 -5.31
N VAL A 91 -3.77 -8.75 -6.57
CA VAL A 91 -4.15 -10.12 -6.94
C VAL A 91 -2.93 -11.06 -6.91
N GLU A 92 -1.76 -10.55 -7.33
CA GLU A 92 -0.51 -11.30 -7.35
C GLU A 92 -0.16 -11.87 -5.97
N VAL A 93 -0.27 -11.06 -4.91
CA VAL A 93 0.04 -11.49 -3.54
C VAL A 93 -0.88 -12.60 -3.07
N ILE A 94 -2.18 -12.51 -3.38
CA ILE A 94 -3.17 -13.54 -3.03
C ILE A 94 -2.76 -14.88 -3.67
N ALA A 95 -2.43 -14.85 -4.96
CA ALA A 95 -1.98 -16.04 -5.68
C ALA A 95 -0.62 -16.57 -5.17
N LEU A 96 0.33 -15.68 -4.88
CA LEU A 96 1.66 -16.01 -4.35
C LEU A 96 1.57 -16.78 -3.03
N LEU A 97 0.63 -16.39 -2.17
CA LEU A 97 0.36 -17.06 -0.89
C LEU A 97 -0.54 -18.30 -1.03
N LYS A 98 -0.87 -18.73 -2.25
CA LYS A 98 -1.76 -19.87 -2.56
C LYS A 98 -3.18 -19.71 -2.01
N LEU A 99 -3.62 -18.47 -1.84
CA LEU A 99 -4.99 -18.11 -1.51
C LEU A 99 -5.82 -18.02 -2.79
N THR A 100 -7.14 -18.00 -2.65
CA THR A 100 -8.06 -17.90 -3.79
C THR A 100 -8.54 -16.46 -3.95
N PRO A 101 -8.15 -15.73 -5.01
CA PRO A 101 -8.68 -14.40 -5.28
C PRO A 101 -10.13 -14.51 -5.74
N VAL A 102 -11.01 -13.72 -5.12
CA VAL A 102 -12.40 -13.54 -5.56
C VAL A 102 -12.53 -12.11 -6.04
N LEU A 103 -12.65 -11.93 -7.36
CA LEU A 103 -12.71 -10.61 -7.98
C LEU A 103 -14.15 -10.11 -8.04
N VAL A 104 -14.36 -8.86 -7.66
CA VAL A 104 -15.63 -8.15 -7.78
C VAL A 104 -15.46 -6.89 -8.64
N ASP A 105 -16.55 -6.49 -9.28
CA ASP A 105 -16.58 -5.28 -10.11
C ASP A 105 -16.49 -4.01 -9.25
N VAL A 106 -16.27 -2.87 -9.92
CA VAL A 106 -16.15 -1.54 -9.31
C VAL A 106 -17.35 -0.65 -9.66
N GLU A 107 -17.57 0.39 -8.84
CA GLU A 107 -18.49 1.46 -9.20
C GLU A 107 -17.86 2.35 -10.28
N MET A 108 -18.61 2.65 -11.34
CA MET A 108 -18.10 3.40 -12.51
C MET A 108 -17.68 4.85 -12.22
N ASP A 109 -18.17 5.43 -11.12
CA ASP A 109 -17.91 6.82 -10.74
C ASP A 109 -16.63 6.98 -9.91
N SER A 110 -16.37 6.03 -9.02
CA SER A 110 -15.24 6.04 -8.10
C SER A 110 -14.10 5.11 -8.50
N PHE A 111 -14.38 4.12 -9.35
CA PHE A 111 -13.51 2.98 -9.69
C PHE A 111 -13.09 2.14 -8.46
N ASN A 112 -13.81 2.29 -7.35
CA ASN A 112 -13.60 1.53 -6.12
C ASN A 112 -14.63 0.39 -6.02
N MET A 113 -14.39 -0.54 -5.10
CA MET A 113 -15.18 -1.77 -4.93
C MET A 113 -16.70 -1.51 -4.85
N ALA A 114 -17.48 -2.19 -5.71
CA ALA A 114 -18.93 -2.14 -5.67
C ALA A 114 -19.47 -2.95 -4.47
N ILE A 115 -20.16 -2.28 -3.55
CA ILE A 115 -20.64 -2.89 -2.30
C ILE A 115 -21.65 -4.02 -2.55
N ASP A 116 -22.49 -3.87 -3.57
CA ASP A 116 -23.47 -4.90 -3.91
C ASP A 116 -22.84 -6.12 -4.59
N ALA A 117 -21.71 -5.94 -5.29
CA ALA A 117 -20.91 -7.05 -5.82
C ALA A 117 -20.18 -7.77 -4.67
N LEU A 118 -19.57 -7.01 -3.74
CA LEU A 118 -18.93 -7.54 -2.54
C LEU A 118 -19.88 -8.44 -1.74
N LYS A 119 -21.08 -7.96 -1.41
CA LYS A 119 -22.07 -8.74 -0.63
C LYS A 119 -22.41 -10.10 -1.26
N LYS A 120 -22.44 -10.17 -2.59
CA LYS A 120 -22.75 -11.41 -3.34
C LYS A 120 -21.57 -12.37 -3.41
N ALA A 121 -20.35 -11.85 -3.27
CA ALA A 121 -19.12 -12.61 -3.39
C ALA A 121 -18.67 -13.28 -2.07
N ILE A 122 -19.22 -12.87 -0.93
CA ILE A 122 -18.88 -13.46 0.37
C ILE A 122 -19.39 -14.90 0.46
N THR A 123 -18.50 -15.82 0.81
CA THR A 123 -18.79 -17.24 1.05
C THR A 123 -18.32 -17.66 2.45
N SER A 124 -18.54 -18.94 2.81
CA SER A 124 -17.98 -19.51 4.05
C SER A 124 -16.45 -19.63 4.04
N LYS A 125 -15.80 -19.48 2.87
CA LYS A 125 -14.35 -19.52 2.71
C LYS A 125 -13.71 -18.14 2.72
N THR A 126 -14.49 -17.06 2.64
CA THR A 126 -13.96 -15.69 2.67
C THR A 126 -13.32 -15.39 4.02
N LYS A 127 -12.03 -15.02 4.01
CA LYS A 127 -11.28 -14.66 5.22
C LYS A 127 -10.83 -13.22 5.27
N ALA A 128 -10.66 -12.58 4.11
CA ALA A 128 -10.27 -11.18 4.03
C ALA A 128 -10.95 -10.48 2.85
N ILE A 129 -11.10 -9.17 2.98
CA ILE A 129 -11.55 -8.27 1.92
C ILE A 129 -10.49 -7.19 1.80
N VAL A 130 -9.97 -6.98 0.60
CA VAL A 130 -8.94 -5.99 0.29
C VAL A 130 -9.52 -4.99 -0.70
N PRO A 131 -10.20 -3.93 -0.22
CA PRO A 131 -10.57 -2.82 -1.06
C PRO A 131 -9.31 -2.04 -1.48
N VAL A 132 -9.33 -1.49 -2.69
CA VAL A 132 -8.29 -0.58 -3.17
C VAL A 132 -8.84 0.84 -3.16
N HIS A 133 -8.03 1.79 -2.69
CA HIS A 133 -8.33 3.22 -2.72
C HIS A 133 -7.78 3.81 -4.02
N LEU A 134 -8.45 3.51 -5.12
CA LEU A 134 -7.91 3.75 -6.46
C LEU A 134 -7.80 5.25 -6.75
N PHE A 135 -6.74 5.63 -7.44
CA PHE A 135 -6.42 7.00 -7.83
C PHE A 135 -6.37 8.03 -6.67
N GLY A 136 -6.22 7.57 -5.42
CA GLY A 136 -6.11 8.43 -4.24
C GLY A 136 -7.44 8.74 -3.56
N GLN A 137 -8.55 8.13 -4.01
CA GLN A 137 -9.86 8.24 -3.36
C GLN A 137 -10.13 6.99 -2.51
N CYS A 138 -10.52 7.18 -1.24
CA CYS A 138 -10.88 6.09 -0.35
C CYS A 138 -12.08 5.30 -0.88
N ALA A 139 -12.06 3.99 -0.67
CA ALA A 139 -13.21 3.12 -0.91
C ALA A 139 -14.21 3.30 0.25
N ASN A 140 -15.50 3.19 -0.06
CA ASN A 140 -16.60 3.39 0.88
C ASN A 140 -17.05 2.09 1.56
#